data_AF-A0A9D6KV15-F1
#
_entry.id   AF-A0A9D6KV15-F1
#
_cell.length_a   1.000
_cell.length_b   1.000
_cell.length_c   1.000
_cell.angle_alpha   90.00
_cell.angle_beta   90.00
_cell.angle_gamma   90.00
#
_symmetry.space_group_name_H-M   'P 1'
#
loop_
_entity.id
_entity.type
_entity.pdbx_description
1 polymer ?
#
loop_
_entity_poly.entity_id
_entity_poly.type
_entity_poly.pdbx_seq_one_letter_code
_entity_poly.pdbx_strand_id
1 'polypeptide(L)' 'MDVEDEDGFDIADTPEKRALKARLIELREEHSELDSAIGALQQKSSGDALQLARLKKRKLVLRDQIQWIEDRLTPDIIA' A
#
# COMPACT_ATOMS: atom_id res chain seq x y z
N MET A 1 -0.57 -6.12 -46.10
CA MET A 1 -0.09 -6.84 -44.91
C MET A 1 -0.12 -5.79 -43.83
N ASP A 2 -1.33 -5.61 -43.31
CA ASP A 2 -1.75 -4.48 -42.49
C ASP A 2 -1.13 -4.65 -41.11
N VAL A 3 -0.17 -3.77 -40.83
CA VAL A 3 0.38 -3.56 -39.49
C VAL A 3 -0.47 -2.44 -38.91
N GLU A 4 -1.64 -2.79 -38.39
CA GLU A 4 -2.47 -1.84 -37.65
C GLU A 4 -2.76 -2.44 -36.27
N ASP A 5 -2.07 -1.83 -35.30
CA ASP A 5 -2.51 -1.62 -33.92
C ASP A 5 -2.46 -2.80 -32.96
N GLU A 6 -1.24 -3.27 -32.67
CA GLU A 6 -0.87 -3.78 -31.34
C GLU A 6 -0.69 -2.60 -30.34
N ASP A 7 -1.63 -1.65 -30.33
CA ASP A 7 -1.75 -0.73 -29.20
C ASP A 7 -2.65 -1.43 -28.20
N GLY A 8 -2.02 -2.19 -27.30
CA GLY A 8 -2.57 -2.57 -26.02
C GLY A 8 -2.87 -1.32 -25.21
N PHE A 9 -3.90 -0.57 -25.61
CA PHE A 9 -4.51 0.43 -24.78
C PHE A 9 -5.00 -0.35 -23.57
N ASP A 10 -4.35 -0.16 -22.44
CA ASP A 10 -4.78 -0.71 -21.18
C ASP A 10 -6.12 -0.02 -20.85
N ILE A 11 -7.23 -0.55 -21.40
CA ILE A 11 -8.62 -0.04 -21.29
C ILE A 11 -9.03 0.11 -19.80
N ALA A 12 -8.21 -0.41 -18.89
CA ALA A 12 -8.37 -0.38 -17.46
C ALA A 12 -7.91 0.91 -16.75
N ASP A 13 -7.28 1.92 -17.36
CA ASP A 13 -6.78 3.10 -16.61
C ASP A 13 -7.87 4.16 -16.33
N THR A 14 -8.93 3.74 -15.65
CA THR A 14 -10.01 4.63 -15.21
C THR A 14 -9.46 5.69 -14.24
N PRO A 15 -10.02 6.91 -14.22
CA PRO A 15 -9.62 7.93 -13.25
C PRO A 15 -9.76 7.46 -11.79
N GLU A 16 -10.71 6.55 -11.51
CA GLU A 16 -10.85 5.88 -10.22
C GLU A 16 -9.64 4.99 -9.90
N LYS A 17 -9.20 4.14 -10.84
CA LYS A 17 -8.01 3.29 -10.65
C LYS A 17 -6.74 4.12 -10.48
N ARG A 18 -6.59 5.23 -11.21
CA ARG A 18 -5.48 6.17 -11.00
C ARG A 18 -5.49 6.79 -9.61
N ALA A 19 -6.66 7.22 -9.11
CA ALA A 19 -6.79 7.74 -7.75
C ALA A 19 -6.46 6.68 -6.69
N LEU A 20 -6.92 5.44 -6.89
CA LEU A 20 -6.59 4.31 -6.02
C LEU A 20 -5.09 3.98 -6.04
N LYS A 21 -4.43 3.98 -7.22
CA LYS A 21 -2.97 3.79 -7.35
C LYS A 21 -2.20 4.89 -6.61
N ALA A 22 -2.61 6.15 -6.75
CA ALA A 22 -1.99 7.26 -6.02
C ALA A 22 -2.14 7.08 -4.50
N ARG A 23 -3.35 6.74 -4.05
CA ARG A 23 -3.61 6.47 -2.63
C ARG A 23 -2.82 5.27 -2.09
N LEU A 24 -2.64 4.23 -2.90
CA LEU A 24 -1.82 3.06 -2.56
C LEU A 24 -0.36 3.45 -2.31
N ILE A 25 0.19 4.33 -3.16
CA ILE A 25 1.56 4.83 -3.01
C ILE A 25 1.69 5.60 -1.68
N GLU A 26 0.78 6.53 -1.40
CA GLU A 26 0.77 7.29 -0.14
C GLU A 26 0.72 6.36 1.09
N LEU A 27 -0.17 5.38 1.08
CA LEU A 27 -0.31 4.44 2.20
C LEU A 27 0.94 3.56 2.37
N ARG A 28 1.59 3.16 1.28
CA ARG A 28 2.84 2.38 1.32
C ARG A 28 4.00 3.18 1.87
N GLU A 29 4.11 4.46 1.52
CA GLU A 29 5.08 5.40 2.09
C GLU A 29 4.84 5.56 3.59
N GLU A 30 3.62 5.88 4.00
CA GLU A 30 3.26 6.03 5.42
C GLU A 30 3.53 4.74 6.21
N HIS A 31 3.23 3.57 5.63
CA HIS A 31 3.52 2.28 6.24
C HIS A 31 5.03 2.04 6.41
N SER A 32 5.86 2.43 5.44
CA SER A 32 7.32 2.33 5.51
C SER A 32 7.92 3.25 6.57
N GLU A 33 7.42 4.49 6.68
CA GLU A 33 7.79 5.42 7.74
C GLU A 33 7.43 4.88 9.12
N LEU A 34 6.23 4.31 9.26
CA LEU A 34 5.78 3.66 10.50
C LEU A 34 6.67 2.48 10.87
N ASP A 35 7.14 1.70 9.90
CA ASP A 35 8.05 0.60 10.15
C ASP A 35 9.41 1.07 10.64
N SER A 36 9.94 2.12 10.04
CA SER A 36 11.19 2.76 10.47
C SER A 36 11.06 3.30 11.90
N ALA A 37 9.93 3.95 12.23
CA ALA A 37 9.64 4.46 13.57
C ALA A 37 9.52 3.33 14.60
N ILE A 38 8.88 2.20 14.24
CA ILE A 38 8.80 1.00 15.08
C ILE A 38 10.20 0.44 15.34
N GLY A 39 11.03 0.28 14.30
CA GLY A 39 12.39 -0.22 14.43
C GLY A 39 13.27 0.67 15.33
N ALA A 40 13.16 1.99 15.17
CA ALA A 40 13.87 2.95 16.03
C ALA A 40 13.40 2.88 17.49
N LEU A 41 12.09 2.70 17.72
CA LEU A 41 11.54 2.57 19.07
C LEU A 41 11.93 1.24 19.73
N GLN A 42 12.00 0.14 18.95
CA GLN A 42 12.44 -1.16 19.46
C GLN A 42 13.92 -1.17 19.86
N GLN A 43 14.76 -0.38 19.18
CA GLN A 43 16.18 -0.23 19.53
C GLN A 43 16.38 0.60 20.81
N LYS A 44 15.43 1.47 21.14
CA LYS A 44 15.43 2.18 22.43
C LYS A 44 15.00 1.20 23.52
N SER A 45 15.92 0.83 24.43
CA SER A 45 15.63 -0.03 25.58
C SER A 45 14.70 0.60 26.63
N SER A 46 14.21 1.81 26.39
CA SER A 46 13.17 2.46 27.19
C SER A 46 11.86 1.68 27.01
N GLY A 47 11.23 1.26 28.11
CA GLY A 47 10.07 0.36 28.14
C GLY A 47 8.76 0.90 27.54
N ASP A 48 8.80 1.44 26.32
CA ASP A 48 7.67 2.03 25.61
C ASP A 48 6.80 0.97 24.90
N ALA A 49 6.50 -0.12 25.61
CA ALA A 49 5.67 -1.21 25.11
C ALA A 49 4.27 -0.71 24.66
N LEU A 50 3.72 0.28 25.36
CA LEU A 50 2.43 0.89 24.99
C LEU A 50 2.52 1.67 23.68
N GLN A 51 3.59 2.46 23.48
CA GLN A 51 3.79 3.21 22.25
C GLN A 51 4.07 2.26 21.09
N LEU A 52 4.87 1.21 21.30
CA LEU A 52 5.12 0.16 20.32
C LEU A 52 3.82 -0.55 19.91
N ALA A 53 2.95 -0.88 20.88
CA ALA A 53 1.65 -1.49 20.60
C ALA A 53 0.74 -0.56 19.78
N ARG A 54 0.74 0.75 20.06
CA ARG A 54 -0.01 1.75 19.28
C ARG A 54 0.50 1.85 17.85
N LEU A 55 1.83 1.89 17.66
CA LEU A 55 2.43 1.94 16.32
C LEU A 55 2.16 0.66 15.52
N LYS A 56 2.31 -0.52 16.13
CA LYS A 56 1.96 -1.79 15.49
C LYS A 56 0.49 -1.86 15.09
N LYS A 57 -0.42 -1.36 15.93
CA LYS A 57 -1.84 -1.29 15.59
C LYS A 57 -2.09 -0.37 14.40
N ARG A 58 -1.45 0.80 14.35
CA ARG A 58 -1.54 1.70 13.18
C ARG A 58 -0.99 1.05 11.91
N LYS A 59 0.17 0.39 12.01
CA LYS A 59 0.77 -0.37 10.91
C LYS A 59 -0.19 -1.44 10.37
N LEU A 60 -0.86 -2.19 11.25
CA LEU A 60 -1.86 -3.19 10.87
C LEU A 60 -3.00 -2.55 10.05
N VAL A 61 -3.56 -1.44 10.54
CA VAL A 61 -4.64 -0.73 9.84
C VAL A 61 -4.19 -0.23 8.46
N LEU A 62 -2.99 0.32 8.34
CA LEU A 62 -2.46 0.74 7.03
C LEU A 62 -2.28 -0.43 6.08
N ARG A 63 -1.75 -1.56 6.56
CA ARG A 63 -1.63 -2.79 5.76
C ARG A 63 -2.99 -3.28 5.29
N ASP A 64 -4.00 -3.28 6.15
CA ASP A 64 -5.34 -3.72 5.79
C ASP A 64 -6.00 -2.76 4.75
N GLN A 65 -5.72 -1.46 4.84
CA GLN A 65 -6.15 -0.47 3.82
C GLN A 65 -5.41 -0.65 2.49
N ILE A 66 -4.10 -0.92 2.52
CA ILE A 66 -3.29 -1.25 1.35
C ILE A 66 -3.89 -2.47 0.65
N GLN A 67 -4.13 -3.55 1.39
CA GLN A 67 -4.73 -4.77 0.86
C GLN A 67 -6.10 -4.49 0.21
N TRP A 68 -6.96 -3.71 0.88
CA TRP A 68 -8.27 -3.37 0.33
C TRP A 68 -8.19 -2.58 -1.00
N ILE A 69 -7.21 -1.67 -1.13
CA ILE A 69 -6.98 -0.93 -2.37
C ILE A 69 -6.39 -1.85 -3.44
N GLU A 70 -5.44 -2.72 -3.07
CA GLU A 70 -4.83 -3.71 -3.97
C GLU A 70 -5.91 -4.66 -4.51
N ASP A 71 -6.75 -5.24 -3.67
CA ASP A 71 -7.86 -6.12 -4.08
C ASP A 71 -8.79 -5.44 -5.10
N ARG A 72 -8.99 -4.13 -4.97
CA ARG A 72 -9.83 -3.33 -5.88
C ARG A 72 -9.11 -2.94 -7.19
N LEU A 73 -7.78 -2.87 -7.17
CA LEU A 73 -6.94 -2.57 -8.33
C LEU A 73 -6.60 -3.83 -9.15
N THR A 74 -6.36 -4.95 -8.47
CA THR A 74 -5.93 -6.23 -9.02
C THR A 74 -6.90 -7.36 -8.63
N PRO A 75 -8.16 -7.33 -9.10
CA PRO A 75 -9.12 -8.40 -8.81
C PRO A 75 -8.71 -9.81 -9.37
N ASP A 76 -7.56 -9.95 -10.05
CA ASP A 76 -7.23 -11.12 -10.87
C ASP A 76 -5.84 -11.77 -10.59
N ILE A 77 -5.18 -11.49 -9.46
CA ILE A 77 -3.80 -11.98 -9.21
C ILE A 77 -3.64 -12.76 -7.89
N ILE A 78 -4.70 -12.88 -7.08
CA ILE A 78 -4.69 -13.72 -5.86
C ILE A 78 -5.78 -14.79 -5.98
N ALA A 79 -5.51 -15.80 -6.82
CA ALA A 79 -6.16 -17.12 -6.88
C ALA A 79 -5.08 -18.21 -6.89
#